data_AF-A0A2V1BJR1-F1
#
_entry.id   AF-A0A2V1BJR1-F1
#
_cell.length_a   1.000
_cell.length_b   1.000
_cell.length_c   1.000
_cell.angle_alpha   90.00
_cell.angle_beta   90.00
_cell.angle_gamma   90.00
#
_symmetry.space_group_name_H-M   'P 1'
#
loop_
_entity.id
_entity.type
_entity.pdbx_description
1 polymer ?
#
loop_
_entity_poly.entity_id
_entity_poly.type
_entity_poly.pdbx_seq_one_letter_code
_entity_poly.pdbx_strand_id
1 'polypeptide(L)'
;ERPEKCPIQTCEYHVKGFERKYDKNRHTLTHYNGTMVCGFCPGSGSTAEKSFNRADVFKRHLVAVHAVESMSPDSRQTHLAKSTKFLPGYAPSATGKCSTCTGTFSNAQHFYDHLDGCLLEVV
;
A
#
# COMPACT_ATOMS: atom_id res chain seq x y z
N GLU A 1 0.83 14.45 26.91
CA GLU A 1 1.69 14.16 25.74
C GLU A 1 0.99 13.18 24.82
N ARG A 2 1.19 13.25 23.51
CA ARG A 2 0.56 12.30 22.57
C ARG A 2 1.33 10.98 22.58
N PRO A 3 0.70 9.84 22.90
CA PRO A 3 1.39 8.56 23.09
C PRO A 3 1.85 7.94 21.77
N GLU A 4 1.11 8.16 20.68
CA GLU A 4 1.43 7.59 19.38
C GLU A 4 2.47 8.48 18.65
N LYS A 5 3.75 8.12 18.66
CA LYS A 5 4.80 8.90 17.98
C LYS A 5 5.24 8.22 16.69
N CYS A 6 5.62 9.01 15.68
CA CYS A 6 6.31 8.44 14.51
C CYS A 6 7.59 7.74 14.99
N PRO A 7 7.94 6.53 14.53
CA PRO A 7 9.15 5.85 15.02
C PRO A 7 10.45 6.46 14.45
N ILE A 8 10.38 7.23 13.36
CA ILE A 8 11.53 7.95 12.78
C ILE A 8 11.89 9.16 13.63
N GLN A 9 13.04 9.12 14.30
CA GLN A 9 13.49 10.21 15.17
C GLN A 9 13.69 11.56 14.46
N THR A 10 14.04 11.53 13.16
CA THR A 10 14.19 12.75 12.35
C THR A 10 12.87 13.33 11.86
N CYS A 11 11.74 12.64 12.09
CA CYS A 11 10.43 13.12 11.72
C CYS A 11 9.86 14.09 12.78
N GLU A 12 9.30 15.21 12.33
CA GLU A 12 8.63 16.19 13.21
C GLU A 12 7.50 15.56 14.07
N TYR A 13 6.83 14.52 13.53
CA TYR A 13 5.77 13.79 14.23
C TYR A 13 6.28 12.76 15.25
N HIS A 14 7.59 12.57 15.37
CA HIS A 14 8.19 11.87 16.50
C HIS A 14 8.04 12.69 17.79
N VAL A 15 8.20 14.01 17.69
CA VAL A 15 8.06 14.93 18.83
C VAL A 15 6.59 15.32 19.03
N LYS A 16 5.89 15.69 17.95
CA LYS A 16 4.48 16.12 18.03
C LYS A 16 3.53 14.97 18.40
N GLY A 17 3.77 13.78 17.86
CA GLY A 17 2.88 12.63 18.01
C GLY A 17 1.50 12.79 17.34
N PHE A 18 0.74 11.71 17.35
CA PHE A 18 -0.58 11.55 16.77
C PHE A 18 -1.62 11.35 17.86
N GLU A 19 -2.85 11.76 17.55
CA GLU A 19 -4.00 11.55 18.42
C GLU A 19 -4.52 10.11 18.34
N ARG A 20 -4.33 9.45 17.17
CA ARG A 20 -4.81 8.09 16.92
C ARG A 20 -3.72 7.23 16.28
N LYS A 21 -3.74 5.94 16.60
CA LYS A 21 -2.87 4.92 15.97
C LYS A 21 -3.04 4.86 14.45
N TYR A 22 -4.26 5.05 13.94
CA TYR A 22 -4.53 5.08 12.50
C TYR A 22 -3.79 6.22 11.78
N ASP A 23 -3.77 7.43 12.35
CA ASP A 23 -3.05 8.56 11.75
C ASP A 23 -1.54 8.35 11.77
N LYS A 24 -0.99 7.76 12.85
CA LYS A 24 0.41 7.32 12.90
C LYS A 24 0.70 6.34 11.78
N ASN A 25 -0.13 5.30 11.63
CA ASN A 25 0.06 4.27 10.63
C ASN A 25 -0.06 4.82 9.19
N ARG A 26 -0.98 5.75 8.93
CA ARG A 26 -1.07 6.42 7.62
C ARG A 26 0.17 7.28 7.36
N HIS A 27 0.71 7.92 8.39
CA HIS A 27 1.89 8.77 8.28
C HIS A 27 3.18 7.97 8.05
N THR A 28 3.36 6.81 8.67
CA THR A 28 4.56 5.98 8.41
C THR A 28 4.68 5.56 6.95
N LEU A 29 3.54 5.40 6.24
CA LEU A 29 3.53 5.15 4.79
C LEU A 29 4.20 6.27 3.96
N THR A 30 4.26 7.52 4.46
CA THR A 30 4.88 8.63 3.72
C THR A 30 6.40 8.61 3.79
N HIS A 31 6.96 7.91 4.77
CA HIS A 31 8.41 7.78 4.94
C HIS A 31 9.00 6.62 4.16
N TYR A 32 8.16 5.82 3.51
CA TYR A 32 8.63 4.77 2.63
C TYR A 32 9.42 5.38 1.46
N ASN A 33 10.74 5.11 1.42
CA ASN A 33 11.66 5.58 0.37
C ASN A 33 12.12 4.42 -0.54
N GLY A 34 11.33 3.34 -0.63
CA GLY A 34 11.59 2.21 -1.52
C GLY A 34 10.76 2.27 -2.80
N THR A 35 11.03 1.35 -3.72
CA THR A 35 10.23 1.20 -4.94
C THR A 35 9.43 -0.10 -4.86
N MET A 36 8.11 -0.04 -4.83
CA MET A 36 7.23 -1.21 -4.95
C MET A 36 6.81 -1.41 -6.40
N VAL A 37 6.69 -2.67 -6.83
CA VAL A 37 6.24 -3.01 -8.19
C VAL A 37 4.93 -3.77 -8.12
N CYS A 38 3.96 -3.37 -8.95
CA CYS A 38 2.72 -4.14 -9.06
C CYS A 38 2.92 -5.36 -9.95
N GLY A 39 3.00 -6.52 -9.30
CA GLY A 39 3.00 -7.84 -9.93
C GLY A 39 1.77 -8.19 -10.75
N PHE A 40 0.65 -7.55 -10.40
CA PHE A 40 -0.70 -7.96 -10.82
C PHE A 40 -1.19 -7.19 -12.05
N CYS A 41 -0.48 -6.13 -12.46
CA CYS A 41 -0.81 -5.38 -13.67
C CYS A 41 -0.45 -6.17 -14.93
N PRO A 42 -1.25 -6.05 -16.01
CA PRO A 42 -0.85 -6.55 -17.32
C PRO A 42 0.45 -5.85 -17.75
N GLY A 43 1.50 -6.63 -18.02
CA GLY A 43 2.86 -6.13 -18.32
C GLY A 43 3.85 -6.18 -17.16
N SER A 44 3.51 -6.82 -16.05
CA SER A 44 4.48 -7.10 -14.98
C SER A 44 5.64 -7.98 -15.48
N GLY A 45 6.89 -7.57 -15.23
CA GLY A 45 8.10 -8.22 -15.77
C GLY A 45 8.54 -7.73 -17.16
N SER A 46 7.95 -6.65 -17.67
CA SER A 46 8.39 -5.93 -18.87
C SER A 46 8.80 -4.50 -18.52
N THR A 47 9.50 -3.79 -19.40
CA THR A 47 9.91 -2.38 -19.24
C THR A 47 8.76 -1.39 -19.02
N ALA A 48 7.50 -1.83 -19.16
CA ALA A 48 6.29 -1.07 -18.84
C ALA A 48 5.76 -1.31 -17.41
N GLU A 49 6.49 -2.04 -16.57
CA GLU A 49 6.09 -2.33 -15.20
C GLU A 49 5.90 -1.06 -14.38
N LYS A 50 4.76 -0.96 -13.69
CA LYS A 50 4.47 0.21 -12.85
C LYS A 50 5.19 0.08 -11.51
N SER A 51 6.23 0.89 -11.36
CA SER A 51 6.98 1.09 -10.12
C SER A 51 6.45 2.28 -9.33
N PHE A 52 6.33 2.14 -8.01
CA PHE A 52 5.79 3.14 -7.11
C PHE A 52 6.78 3.44 -6.00
N ASN A 53 7.26 4.67 -5.91
CA ASN A 53 8.19 5.10 -4.85
C ASN A 53 7.50 5.45 -3.53
N ARG A 54 6.18 5.23 -3.46
CA ARG A 54 5.33 5.65 -2.35
C ARG A 54 4.29 4.58 -2.05
N ALA A 55 4.28 4.13 -0.80
CA ALA A 55 3.39 3.09 -0.32
C ALA A 55 1.91 3.48 -0.44
N ASP A 56 1.58 4.73 -0.13
CA ASP A 56 0.20 5.23 -0.20
C ASP A 56 -0.34 5.27 -1.64
N VAL A 57 0.53 5.58 -2.62
CA VAL A 57 0.16 5.56 -4.04
C VAL A 57 -0.04 4.12 -4.51
N PHE A 58 0.85 3.22 -4.07
CA PHE A 58 0.74 1.79 -4.37
C PHE A 58 -0.54 1.16 -3.79
N LYS A 59 -0.90 1.47 -2.54
CA LYS A 59 -2.16 1.01 -1.94
C LYS A 59 -3.40 1.48 -2.67
N ARG A 60 -3.45 2.77 -3.04
CA ARG A 60 -4.56 3.30 -3.84
C ARG A 60 -4.65 2.61 -5.20
N HIS A 61 -3.52 2.27 -5.81
CA HIS A 61 -3.47 1.50 -7.04
C HIS A 61 -4.08 0.10 -6.86
N LEU A 62 -3.76 -0.62 -5.79
CA LEU A 62 -4.37 -1.93 -5.51
C LEU A 62 -5.90 -1.84 -5.39
N VAL A 63 -6.42 -0.83 -4.67
CA VAL A 63 -7.88 -0.64 -4.52
C VAL A 63 -8.52 -0.26 -5.86
N ALA A 64 -7.94 0.69 -6.60
CA ALA A 64 -8.55 1.19 -7.83
C ALA A 64 -8.44 0.23 -9.02
N VAL A 65 -7.35 -0.53 -9.13
CA VAL A 65 -7.07 -1.39 -10.29
C VAL A 65 -7.35 -2.86 -10.00
N HIS A 66 -7.11 -3.32 -8.77
CA HIS A 66 -7.32 -4.72 -8.38
C HIS A 66 -8.56 -4.91 -7.50
N ALA A 67 -9.32 -3.85 -7.24
CA ALA A 67 -10.56 -3.89 -6.46
C ALA A 67 -10.39 -4.59 -5.10
N VAL A 68 -9.20 -4.49 -4.49
CA VAL A 68 -8.97 -5.04 -3.16
C VAL A 68 -9.89 -4.34 -2.17
N GLU A 69 -10.54 -5.12 -1.31
CA GLU A 69 -11.44 -4.63 -0.28
C GLU A 69 -10.62 -3.86 0.74
N SER A 70 -10.66 -2.52 0.66
CA SER A 70 -10.18 -1.68 1.74
C SER A 70 -11.15 -1.85 2.90
N MET A 71 -10.74 -2.50 3.99
CA MET A 71 -11.47 -2.50 5.26
C MET A 71 -11.47 -1.09 5.86
N SER A 72 -12.23 -0.18 5.26
CA SER A 72 -12.55 1.13 5.82
C SER A 72 -13.96 1.01 6.41
N PRO A 73 -14.12 0.93 7.74
CA PRO A 73 -15.44 0.75 8.36
C PRO A 73 -16.39 1.97 8.20
N ASP A 74 -15.95 3.08 7.58
CA ASP A 74 -16.73 4.32 7.52
C ASP A 74 -16.62 5.06 6.18
N SER A 75 -16.91 4.42 5.05
CA SER A 75 -16.94 5.15 3.76
C SER A 75 -17.99 4.62 2.78
N ARG A 76 -19.26 4.65 3.17
CA ARG A 76 -20.31 4.97 2.21
C ARG A 76 -20.14 6.44 1.85
N GLN A 77 -19.37 6.76 0.80
CA GLN A 77 -19.64 7.81 -0.18
C GLN A 77 -18.39 8.24 -0.96
N THR A 78 -18.61 8.44 -2.26
CA THR A 78 -17.82 9.19 -3.24
C THR A 78 -16.43 8.69 -3.64
N HIS A 79 -16.39 7.64 -4.47
CA HIS A 79 -15.54 7.72 -5.66
C HIS A 79 -16.25 7.10 -6.87
N LEU A 80 -16.93 7.98 -7.63
CA LEU A 80 -17.21 7.74 -9.04
C LEU A 80 -15.88 7.55 -9.78
N ALA A 81 -15.48 6.30 -10.00
CA ALA A 81 -14.44 5.97 -10.97
C ALA A 81 -14.80 4.64 -11.64
N LYS A 82 -15.60 4.79 -12.69
CA LYS A 82 -15.70 3.97 -13.90
C LYS A 82 -15.09 2.56 -13.87
N SER A 83 -16.00 1.63 -14.18
CA SER A 83 -15.78 0.45 -15.01
C SER A 83 -15.21 -0.78 -14.32
N THR A 84 -16.14 -1.57 -13.78
CA THR A 84 -16.38 -2.96 -14.19
C THR A 84 -15.66 -3.32 -15.50
N LYS A 85 -14.42 -3.77 -15.39
CA LYS A 85 -13.83 -4.74 -16.30
C LYS A 85 -13.02 -5.70 -15.44
N PHE A 86 -13.66 -6.78 -15.02
CA PHE A 86 -12.97 -8.04 -14.79
C PHE A 86 -12.18 -8.30 -16.07
N LEU A 87 -10.88 -8.00 -16.08
CA LEU A 87 -10.03 -8.30 -17.22
C LEU A 87 -9.64 -9.77 -17.08
N PRO A 88 -10.06 -10.66 -18.01
CA PRO A 88 -9.56 -12.02 -18.08
C PRO A 88 -8.12 -11.93 -18.58
N GLY A 89 -7.17 -11.79 -17.67
CA GLY A 89 -5.77 -11.61 -18.01
C GLY A 89 -4.82 -11.79 -16.83
N TYR A 90 -5.26 -12.46 -15.76
CA TYR A 90 -4.37 -12.84 -14.69
C TYR A 90 -3.44 -13.94 -15.20
N ALA A 91 -2.17 -13.62 -15.46
CA ALA A 91 -1.16 -14.66 -15.59
C ALA A 91 -1.06 -15.36 -14.21
N PRO A 92 -1.16 -16.70 -14.12
CA PRO A 92 -1.06 -17.41 -12.84
C PRO A 92 0.29 -17.22 -12.12
N SER A 93 1.28 -16.60 -12.78
CA SER A 93 2.58 -16.22 -12.25
C SER A 93 2.68 -14.75 -11.78
N ALA A 94 1.62 -13.96 -11.92
CA ALA A 94 1.59 -12.57 -11.49
C ALA A 94 1.75 -12.50 -9.97
N THR A 95 2.88 -11.97 -9.50
CA THR A 95 3.23 -11.91 -8.07
C THR A 95 3.70 -10.52 -7.68
N GLY A 96 3.05 -9.94 -6.65
CA GLY A 96 3.48 -8.68 -6.07
C GLY A 96 4.70 -8.88 -5.17
N LYS A 97 5.73 -8.04 -5.31
CA LYS A 97 6.94 -8.11 -4.48
C LYS A 97 6.98 -6.93 -3.52
N CYS A 98 7.13 -7.24 -2.23
CA CYS A 98 7.38 -6.25 -1.20
C CYS A 98 8.88 -5.95 -1.14
N SER A 99 9.28 -4.74 -1.47
CA SER A 99 10.69 -4.34 -1.39
C SER A 99 11.15 -4.07 0.05
N THR A 100 10.23 -4.08 1.01
CA THR A 100 10.51 -3.81 2.42
C THR A 100 10.92 -5.06 3.20
N CYS A 101 10.27 -6.20 2.94
CA CYS A 101 10.56 -7.48 3.61
C CYS A 101 10.81 -8.62 2.61
N THR A 102 11.07 -8.32 1.34
CA THR A 102 11.31 -9.27 0.22
C THR A 102 10.17 -10.28 -0.03
N GLY A 103 9.05 -10.13 0.66
CA GLY A 103 7.88 -11.02 0.54
C GLY A 103 7.29 -11.00 -0.87
N THR A 104 6.95 -12.17 -1.38
CA THR A 104 6.28 -12.33 -2.67
C THR A 104 4.86 -12.80 -2.45
N PHE A 105 3.91 -12.12 -3.08
CA PHE A 105 2.47 -12.29 -2.85
C PHE A 105 1.80 -12.70 -4.14
N SER A 106 1.08 -13.82 -4.12
CA SER A 106 0.26 -14.29 -5.25
C SER A 106 -1.15 -13.70 -5.26
N ASN A 107 -1.51 -12.88 -4.27
CA ASN A 107 -2.82 -12.28 -4.14
C ASN A 107 -2.68 -10.78 -3.77
N ALA A 108 -3.38 -9.92 -4.50
CA ALA A 108 -3.37 -8.48 -4.31
C ALA A 108 -3.97 -8.04 -2.96
N GLN A 109 -5.01 -8.72 -2.46
CA GLN A 109 -5.63 -8.46 -1.17
C GLN A 109 -4.64 -8.73 -0.03
N HIS A 110 -4.01 -9.91 -0.05
CA HIS A 110 -3.02 -10.27 0.97
C HIS A 110 -1.83 -9.30 0.95
N PHE A 111 -1.43 -8.81 -0.24
CA PHE A 111 -0.39 -7.81 -0.34
C PHE A 111 -0.83 -6.46 0.25
N TYR A 112 -2.08 -6.04 0.02
CA TYR A 112 -2.65 -4.82 0.59
C TYR A 112 -2.64 -4.82 2.13
N ASP A 113 -3.08 -5.93 2.74
CA ASP A 113 -3.12 -6.09 4.19
C ASP A 113 -1.71 -6.15 4.79
N HIS A 114 -0.80 -6.85 4.11
CA HIS A 114 0.59 -6.97 4.52
C HIS A 114 1.33 -5.64 4.56
N LEU A 115 1.06 -4.73 3.61
CA LEU A 115 1.76 -3.44 3.52
C LEU A 115 1.60 -2.59 4.78
N ASP A 116 0.47 -2.66 5.48
CA ASP A 116 0.33 -1.93 6.76
C ASP A 116 1.27 -2.50 7.81
N GLY A 117 1.33 -3.82 7.95
CA GLY A 117 2.21 -4.47 8.93
C GLY A 117 3.69 -4.30 8.60
N CYS A 118 4.10 -4.66 7.39
CA CYS A 118 5.53 -4.68 7.03
C CYS A 118 6.15 -3.27 6.98
N LEU A 119 5.38 -2.22 6.69
CA LEU A 119 5.88 -0.84 6.76
C LEU A 119 5.89 -0.27 8.18
N LEU A 120 5.12 -0.85 9.11
CA LEU A 120 5.18 -0.48 10.53
C LEU A 120 6.38 -1.10 11.25
N GLU A 121 6.88 -2.25 10.79
CA GLU A 121 8.02 -2.96 11.40
C GLU A 121 9.40 -2.52 10.88
N VAL A 122 9.48 -1.84 9.73
CA VAL A 122 10.76 -1.40 9.13
C VAL A 122 11.22 -0.03 9.62
N VAL A 123 10.42 0.63 10.44
CA VAL A 123 10.72 1.96 10.99
C VAL A 123 11.24 1.88 12.42
#